data_AF-X1G5K0-F1
#
_entry.id   AF-X1G5K0-F1
#
_cell.length_a   1.000
_cell.length_b   1.000
_cell.length_c   1.000
_cell.angle_alpha   90.00
_cell.angle_beta   90.00
_cell.angle_gamma   90.00
#
_symmetry.space_group_name_H-M   'P 1'
#
loop_
_entity.id
_entity.type
_entity.pdbx_description
1 polymer ?
#
loop_
_entity_poly.entity_id
_entity_poly.type
_entity_poly.pdbx_seq_one_letter_code
_entity_poly.pdbx_strand_id
1 'polypeptide(L)' 'MTEIMLSSEQIERLHKYASEFQKWLKTPEGKEDIKIHRDHEAYFKKNLSPENIEKMTEDKFREIYKTLWVS' A
#
# COMPACT_ATOMS: atom_id res chain seq x y z
N MET A 1 5.13 -9.67 -27.77
CA MET A 1 4.55 -9.74 -26.41
C MET A 1 3.41 -10.74 -26.49
N THR A 2 3.45 -11.80 -25.70
CA THR A 2 2.37 -12.80 -25.65
C THR A 2 1.29 -12.24 -24.73
N GLU A 3 0.08 -12.08 -25.26
CA GLU A 3 -1.07 -11.60 -24.49
C GLU A 3 -1.58 -12.77 -23.62
N ILE A 4 -1.46 -12.64 -22.30
CA ILE A 4 -1.96 -13.64 -21.36
C ILE A 4 -3.48 -13.43 -21.25
N MET A 5 -4.25 -14.24 -21.97
CA MET A 5 -5.70 -14.31 -21.74
C MET A 5 -5.99 -15.16 -20.49
N LEU A 6 -6.75 -14.57 -19.56
CA LEU A 6 -7.27 -15.28 -18.40
C LEU A 6 -8.38 -16.25 -18.83
N SER A 7 -8.47 -17.40 -18.17
CA SER A 7 -9.60 -18.31 -18.34
C SER A 7 -10.87 -17.71 -17.73
N SER A 8 -12.04 -18.21 -18.16
CA SER A 8 -13.32 -17.79 -17.59
C SER A 8 -13.37 -17.99 -16.06
N GLU A 9 -12.79 -19.08 -15.56
CA GLU A 9 -12.72 -19.36 -14.12
C GLU A 9 -11.86 -18.32 -13.38
N GLN A 10 -10.74 -17.89 -13.97
CA GLN A 10 -9.89 -16.85 -13.37
C GLN A 10 -10.63 -15.51 -13.31
N ILE A 11 -11.37 -15.16 -14.36
CA ILE A 11 -12.18 -13.94 -14.41
C ILE A 11 -13.29 -13.98 -13.35
N GLU A 12 -13.99 -15.10 -13.21
CA GLU A 12 -15.04 -15.25 -12.18
C GLU A 12 -14.48 -15.11 -10.75
N ARG A 13 -13.31 -15.70 -10.47
CA ARG A 13 -12.64 -15.54 -9.18
C ARG A 13 -12.26 -14.09 -8.91
N LEU A 14 -11.76 -13.36 -9.91
CA LEU A 14 -11.45 -11.94 -9.77
C LEU A 14 -12.70 -11.11 -9.47
N HIS A 15 -13.82 -11.37 -10.14
CA HIS A 15 -15.09 -10.70 -9.84
C HIS A 15 -15.57 -10.97 -8.42
N LYS A 16 -15.45 -12.22 -7.95
CA LYS A 16 -15.78 -12.58 -6.57
C LYS A 16 -14.92 -11.79 -5.58
N TYR A 17 -13.60 -11.81 -5.73
CA TYR A 17 -12.68 -11.09 -4.84
C TYR A 17 -12.90 -9.58 -4.88
N ALA A 18 -13.17 -9.01 -6.04
CA ALA A 18 -13.50 -7.59 -6.17
C ALA A 18 -14.77 -7.23 -5.38
N SER A 19 -15.81 -8.06 -5.46
CA SER A 19 -17.06 -7.85 -4.71
C SER A 19 -16.84 -7.99 -3.20
N GLU A 20 -16.09 -9.00 -2.76
CA GLU A 20 -15.76 -9.22 -1.35
C GLU A 20 -14.93 -8.05 -0.80
N PHE A 21 -13.93 -7.60 -1.54
CA PHE A 21 -13.13 -6.44 -1.20
C PHE A 21 -13.99 -5.18 -1.06
N GLN A 22 -14.88 -4.90 -2.02
CA GLN A 22 -15.80 -3.76 -1.94
C GLN A 22 -16.72 -3.79 -0.71
N LYS A 23 -17.14 -4.97 -0.27
CA LYS A 23 -17.90 -5.12 0.98
C LYS A 23 -17.02 -4.88 2.19
N TRP A 24 -15.83 -5.45 2.20
CA TRP A 24 -14.85 -5.27 3.29
C TRP A 24 -14.44 -3.80 3.47
N LEU A 25 -14.24 -3.03 2.39
CA LEU A 25 -13.94 -1.59 2.44
C LEU A 25 -14.99 -0.76 3.20
N LYS A 26 -16.22 -1.28 3.36
CA LYS A 26 -17.30 -0.59 4.09
C LYS A 26 -17.29 -0.89 5.58
N THR A 27 -16.58 -1.94 6.01
CA THR A 27 -16.45 -2.33 7.42
C THR A 27 -15.57 -1.33 8.18
N PRO A 28 -15.73 -1.19 9.51
CA PRO A 28 -14.82 -0.40 10.34
C PRO A 28 -13.36 -0.84 10.18
N GLU A 29 -13.10 -2.14 10.17
CA GLU A 29 -11.77 -2.72 10.04
C GLU A 29 -11.14 -2.33 8.70
N GLY A 30 -11.87 -2.49 7.60
CA GLY A 30 -11.36 -2.12 6.28
C GLY A 30 -11.11 -0.63 6.12
N LYS A 31 -11.91 0.23 6.75
CA LYS A 31 -11.68 1.68 6.74
C LYS A 31 -10.42 2.06 7.52
N GLU A 32 -10.21 1.46 8.68
CA GLU A 32 -9.02 1.75 9.49
C GLU A 32 -7.75 1.24 8.80
N ASP A 33 -7.81 0.06 8.18
CA ASP A 33 -6.67 -0.50 7.46
C ASP A 33 -6.26 0.37 6.26
N ILE A 34 -7.22 0.84 5.44
CA ILE A 34 -6.93 1.83 4.38
C ILE A 34 -6.31 3.09 4.96
N LYS A 35 -6.81 3.58 6.09
CA LYS A 35 -6.31 4.80 6.72
C LYS A 35 -4.86 4.63 7.15
N ILE A 36 -4.52 3.52 7.83
CA ILE A 36 -3.15 3.18 8.21
C ILE A 36 -2.24 3.13 6.97
N HIS A 37 -2.67 2.46 5.90
CA HIS A 37 -1.89 2.38 4.66
C HIS A 37 -1.66 3.75 4.01
N ARG A 38 -2.68 4.62 3.99
CA ARG A 38 -2.57 5.99 3.46
C ARG A 38 -1.67 6.87 4.32
N ASP A 39 -1.75 6.72 5.63
CA ASP A 39 -0.92 7.48 6.58
C ASP A 39 0.56 7.05 6.44
N HIS A 40 0.82 5.74 6.28
CA HIS A 40 2.15 5.21 5.95
C HIS A 40 2.65 5.76 4.60
N GLU A 41 1.83 5.69 3.55
CA GLU A 41 2.20 6.22 2.24
C GLU A 41 2.53 7.72 2.30
N ALA A 42 1.71 8.51 3.00
CA ALA A 42 1.92 9.94 3.18
C ALA A 42 3.20 10.23 3.96
N TYR A 43 3.48 9.46 5.03
CA TYR A 43 4.73 9.56 5.79
C TYR A 43 5.94 9.35 4.87
N PHE A 44 5.96 8.28 4.08
CA PHE A 44 7.12 8.00 3.22
C PHE A 44 7.24 8.98 2.06
N LYS A 45 6.13 9.35 1.40
CA LYS A 45 6.15 10.40 0.36
C LYS A 45 6.73 11.72 0.88
N LYS A 46 6.39 12.09 2.11
CA LYS A 46 6.95 13.28 2.75
C LYS A 46 8.43 13.11 3.06
N ASN A 47 8.82 12.05 3.76
CA ASN A 47 10.18 11.91 4.28
C ASN A 47 11.20 11.47 3.22
N LEU A 48 10.77 10.75 2.19
CA LEU A 48 11.59 10.27 1.07
C LEU A 48 11.37 11.10 -0.20
N SER A 49 10.96 12.37 -0.08
CA SER A 49 10.99 13.28 -1.22
C SER A 49 12.44 13.56 -1.63
N PRO A 50 12.71 13.90 -2.91
CA PRO A 50 14.08 14.21 -3.36
C PRO A 50 14.78 15.27 -2.48
N GLU A 51 14.05 16.34 -2.16
CA GLU A 51 14.54 17.45 -1.33
C GLU A 51 14.91 17.02 0.10
N ASN A 52 14.15 16.07 0.68
CA ASN A 52 14.40 15.57 2.02
C ASN A 52 15.49 14.50 2.04
N ILE A 53 15.64 13.72 0.97
CA ILE A 53 16.74 12.77 0.78
C ILE A 53 18.07 13.51 0.71
N GLU A 54 18.15 14.59 -0.08
CA GLU A 54 19.38 15.40 -0.22
C GLU A 54 19.86 15.97 1.12
N LYS A 55 18.94 16.25 2.05
CA LYS A 55 19.21 16.83 3.37
C LYS A 55 19.16 15.80 4.50
N MET A 56 19.03 14.52 4.17
CA MET A 56 18.79 13.47 5.16
C MET A 56 20.04 13.20 5.99
N THR A 57 19.87 13.19 7.31
CA THR A 57 20.91 12.74 8.23
C THR A 57 20.86 11.23 8.41
N GLU A 58 21.97 10.63 8.82
CA GLU A 58 22.03 9.20 9.14
C GLU A 58 21.01 8.79 10.21
N ASP A 59 20.83 9.62 11.25
CA ASP A 59 19.84 9.37 12.30
C ASP A 59 18.42 9.35 11.73
N LYS A 60 18.10 10.30 10.84
CA LYS A 60 16.79 10.35 10.22
C LYS A 60 16.56 9.16 9.29
N PHE A 61 17.59 8.76 8.55
CA PHE A 61 17.55 7.54 7.76
C PHE A 61 17.27 6.30 8.61
N ARG A 62 17.93 6.15 9.75
CA ARG A 62 17.70 5.01 10.68
C ARG A 62 16.28 4.99 11.24
N GLU A 63 15.68 6.14 11.54
CA GLU A 63 14.29 6.26 11.99
C GLU A 63 13.31 5.81 10.89
N ILE A 64 13.48 6.32 9.67
CA ILE A 64 12.63 5.96 8.52
C ILE A 64 12.79 4.48 8.19
N TYR A 65 14.02 3.97 8.20
CA TYR A 65 14.31 2.55 7.97
C TYR A 65 13.61 1.66 8.99
N LYS A 66 13.67 1.98 10.28
CA LYS A 66 12.94 1.21 11.31
C LYS A 66 11.45 1.22 11.01
N THR A 67 10.89 2.38 10.71
CA THR A 67 9.44 2.56 10.42
C THR A 67 8.99 1.74 9.19
N LEU A 68 9.85 1.56 8.19
CA LEU A 68 9.60 0.71 7.02
C LEU A 68 9.40 -0.77 7.37
N TRP A 69 10.02 -1.24 8.45
CA TRP A 69 10.06 -2.66 8.83
C TRP A 69 9.33 -2.99 10.13
N VAL A 70 8.67 -2.01 10.78
CA VAL A 70 7.72 -2.33 11.86
C VAL A 70 6.49 -2.94 11.19
N SER A 71 6.45 -4.28 11.18
CA SER A 71 5.30 -5.10 10.77
C SER A 71 4.32 -5.25 11.93
#